data_AF-T1L3B3-F1
#
_entry.id   AF-T1L3B3-F1
#
_cell.length_a   1.000
_cell.length_b   1.000
_cell.length_c   1.000
_cell.angle_alpha   90.00
_cell.angle_beta   90.00
_cell.angle_gamma   90.00
#
_symmetry.space_group_name_H-M   'P 1'
#
loop_
_entity.id
_entity.type
_entity.pdbx_description
1 polymer ?
#
loop_
_entity_poly.entity_id
_entity_poly.type
_entity_poly.pdbx_seq_one_letter_code
_entity_poly.pdbx_strand_id
1 'polypeptide(L)' 'MCAGYSNDVKDVCNYQPGNPLMINVEKHWVLAGISKNNIHVDCYEPVVPHMYLRVGFHLDWIKRTAL' A
#
# COMPACT_ATOMS: atom_id res chain seq x y z
N MET A 1 -5.41 -2.44 -5.24
CA MET A 1 -5.89 -1.50 -4.21
C MET A 1 -5.06 -0.23 -4.38
N CYS A 2 -5.65 0.93 -4.15
CA CYS A 2 -4.93 2.20 -4.25
C CYS A 2 -5.12 3.00 -2.95
N ALA A 3 -4.11 3.77 -2.55
CA ALA A 3 -4.19 4.69 -1.41
C ALA A 3 -3.38 5.95 -1.72
N GLY A 4 -3.95 7.11 -1.39
CA GLY A 4 -3.35 8.42 -1.65
C GLY A 4 -4.32 9.52 -1.21
N TYR A 5 -3.84 10.75 -1.18
CA TYR A 5 -4.67 11.92 -0.89
C TYR A 5 -5.38 12.39 -2.16
N SER A 6 -6.61 12.89 -2.03
CA SER A 6 -7.38 13.44 -3.16
C SER A 6 -6.95 14.85 -3.57
N ASN A 7 -6.19 15.53 -2.71
CA ASN A 7 -5.65 16.88 -2.92
C ASN A 7 -4.11 16.78 -2.89
N ASP A 8 -3.40 17.78 -3.46
CA ASP A 8 -1.93 17.89 -3.53
C ASP A 8 -1.25 17.97 -2.15
N VAL A 9 -1.36 16.90 -1.38
CA VAL A 9 -0.65 16.68 -0.14
C VAL A 9 0.54 15.81 -0.48
N LYS A 10 1.73 16.25 -0.05
CA LYS A 10 3.02 15.59 -0.23
C LYS A 10 2.90 14.06 -0.13
N ASP A 11 2.95 13.37 -1.27
CA ASP A 11 2.85 11.91 -1.31
C ASP A 11 4.18 11.26 -0.89
N VAL A 12 4.15 9.97 -0.61
CA VAL A 12 5.30 9.18 -0.16
C VAL A 12 6.35 9.10 -1.28
N CYS A 13 7.32 10.02 -1.24
CA CYS A 13 8.41 10.04 -2.21
C CYS A 13 9.44 8.91 -2.01
N ASN A 14 9.65 8.49 -0.76
CA ASN A 14 10.55 7.38 -0.43
C ASN A 14 9.80 6.05 -0.46
N TYR A 15 9.37 5.68 -1.66
CA TYR A 15 8.66 4.45 -1.91
C TYR A 15 9.66 3.28 -2.07
N GLN A 16 9.49 2.21 -1.29
CA GLN A 16 10.21 0.95 -1.48
C GLN A 16 9.22 -0.20 -1.64
N PRO A 17 9.41 -1.08 -2.64
CA PRO A 17 8.61 -2.29 -2.81
C PRO A 17 8.65 -3.20 -1.58
N GLY A 18 7.52 -3.82 -1.24
CA GLY A 18 7.42 -4.70 -0.08
C GLY A 18 7.08 -4.00 1.24
N ASN A 19 7.07 -2.66 1.28
CA ASN A 19 6.69 -1.91 2.47
C ASN A 19 5.21 -2.13 2.86
N PRO A 20 4.91 -2.18 4.17
CA PRO A 20 3.56 -2.44 4.65
C PRO A 20 2.67 -1.19 4.55
N LEU A 21 1.44 -1.36 4.06
CA LEU A 21 0.34 -0.43 4.27
C LEU A 21 -0.45 -0.90 5.50
N MET A 22 -0.23 -0.24 6.64
CA MET A 22 -0.91 -0.52 7.90
C MET A 22 -2.13 0.38 8.08
N ILE A 23 -3.27 -0.19 8.43
CA ILE A 23 -4.48 0.54 8.82
C ILE A 23 -4.79 0.31 10.29
N ASN A 24 -5.24 1.33 11.00
CA ASN A 24 -5.70 1.19 12.38
C ASN A 24 -7.21 0.90 12.38
N VAL A 25 -7.58 -0.29 12.84
CA VAL A 25 -8.97 -0.74 12.99
C VAL A 25 -9.18 -1.04 14.46
N GLU A 26 -10.07 -0.31 15.13
CA GLU A 26 -10.43 -0.57 16.53
C GLU A 26 -9.20 -0.71 17.46
N LYS A 27 -8.21 0.19 17.30
CA LYS A 27 -6.94 0.20 18.06
C LYS A 27 -5.95 -0.92 17.70
N HIS A 28 -6.21 -1.67 16.63
CA HIS A 28 -5.31 -2.70 16.12
C HIS A 28 -4.72 -2.30 14.76
N TRP A 29 -3.41 -2.45 14.62
CA TRP A 29 -2.75 -2.25 13.33
C TRP A 29 -2.91 -3.50 12.46
N VAL A 30 -3.55 -3.35 11.31
CA VAL A 30 -3.82 -4.42 10.35
C VAL A 30 -3.00 -4.16 9.08
N LEU A 31 -2.31 -5.18 8.59
CA LEU A 31 -1.63 -5.14 7.31
C LEU A 31 -2.65 -5.25 6.17
N ALA A 32 -3.04 -4.11 5.61
CA ALA A 32 -4.06 -4.04 4.55
C ALA A 32 -3.48 -4.26 3.15
N GLY A 33 -2.25 -3.81 2.94
CA GLY A 33 -1.59 -3.93 1.65
C GLY A 33 -0.08 -4.01 1.73
N ILE A 34 0.51 -4.45 0.61
CA ILE A 34 1.94 -4.47 0.40
C ILE A 34 2.23 -3.58 -0.80
N SER A 35 3.18 -2.67 -0.63
CA SER A 35 3.57 -1.74 -1.66
C SER A 35 4.10 -2.50 -2.88
N LYS A 36 3.67 -2.12 -4.10
CA LYS A 36 4.21 -2.62 -5.38
C LYS A 36 4.95 -1.55 -6.13
N ASN A 37 5.99 -1.90 -6.91
CA ASN A 37 6.66 -0.97 -7.82
C ASN A 37 5.63 -0.08 -8.50
N ASN A 38 5.71 1.22 -8.23
CA ASN A 38 4.93 2.21 -8.96
C ASN A 38 5.59 2.42 -10.33
N ILE A 39 4.76 2.66 -11.35
CA ILE A 39 5.19 2.97 -12.72
C ILE A 39 5.77 4.40 -12.82
N HIS A 40 5.57 5.22 -11.80
CA HIS A 40 5.98 6.62 -11.77
C HIS A 40 7.25 6.78 -10.91
N VAL A 41 8.31 7.30 -11.54
CA VAL A 41 9.65 7.50 -10.94
C VAL A 41 9.74 8.86 -10.24
N ASP A 42 8.89 9.81 -10.60
CA ASP A 42 8.99 11.20 -10.18
C ASP A 42 7.95 11.52 -9.11
N CYS A 43 8.41 11.89 -7.91
CA CYS A 43 7.59 12.28 -6.75
C CYS A 43 6.79 13.59 -6.94
N TYR A 44 6.69 14.09 -8.18
CA TYR A 44 6.14 15.39 -8.54
C TYR A 44 5.02 15.28 -9.59
N GLU A 45 4.62 14.07 -10.00
CA GLU A 45 3.45 13.89 -10.87
C GLU A 45 2.12 14.02 -10.07
N PRO A 46 1.09 14.64 -10.67
CA PRO A 46 -0.13 15.04 -9.96
C PRO A 46 -1.00 13.84 -9.55
N VAL A 47 -1.42 13.83 -8.28
CA VAL A 47 -2.57 13.11 -7.68
C VAL A 47 -2.81 11.66 -8.19
N VAL A 48 -1.77 10.88 -8.46
CA VAL A 48 -1.95 9.44 -8.73
C VAL A 48 -1.80 8.66 -7.43
N PRO A 49 -2.86 8.00 -6.93
CA PRO A 49 -2.76 7.24 -5.69
C PRO A 49 -1.84 6.03 -5.88
N HIS A 50 -1.01 5.77 -4.88
CA HIS A 50 -0.08 4.65 -4.88
C HIS A 50 -0.79 3.29 -4.94
N MET A 51 -0.18 2.36 -5.67
CA MET A 51 -0.74 1.02 -5.86
C MET A 51 -0.20 0.01 -4.83
N TYR A 52 -1.12 -0.77 -4.29
CA TYR A 52 -0.85 -1.81 -3.30
C TYR A 52 -1.47 -3.15 -3.71
N LEU A 53 -0.74 -4.23 -3.43
CA LEU A 53 -1.31 -5.57 -3.30
C LEU A 53 -2.30 -5.56 -2.14
N ARG A 54 -3.53 -6.03 -2.36
CA ARG A 54 -4.52 -6.19 -1.29
C ARG A 54 -4.24 -7.47 -0.54
N VAL A 55 -3.74 -7.38 0.69
CA VAL A 55 -3.39 -8.55 1.52
C VAL A 55 -4.61 -9.44 1.76
N GLY A 56 -5.78 -8.82 1.99
CA GLY A 56 -7.05 -9.53 2.16
C GLY A 56 -7.40 -10.52 1.04
N PHE A 57 -6.99 -10.25 -0.21
CA PHE A 57 -7.24 -11.15 -1.34
C PHE A 57 -6.36 -12.41 -1.30
N HIS A 58 -5.21 -12.35 -0.64
CA HIS A 58 -4.22 -13.43 -0.60
C HIS A 58 -4.22 -14.21 0.72
N LEU A 59 -5.15 -13.96 1.64
CA LEU A 59 -5.16 -14.59 2.96
C LEU A 59 -5.18 -16.13 2.90
N ASP A 60 -5.91 -16.73 1.96
CA ASP A 60 -5.99 -18.19 1.84
C ASP A 60 -4.67 -18.81 1.35
N TRP A 61 -3.92 -18.09 0.52
CA TRP A 61 -2.58 -18.52 0.13
C TRP A 61 -1.60 -18.37 1.30
N ILE A 62 -1.61 -17.22 1.97
CA ILE A 62 -0.75 -16.95 3.13
C ILE A 62 -0.97 -18.00 4.22
N LYS A 63 -2.22 -18.28 4.58
CA LYS A 63 -2.57 -19.28 5.61
C LYS A 63 -2.13 -20.70 5.26
N ARG A 64 -1.99 -21.04 3.99
CA ARG A 64 -1.55 -22.38 3.54
C ARG A 64 -0.04 -22.53 3.47
N THR A 65 0.72 -21.41 3.45
CA THR A 65 2.16 -21.43 3.17
C THR A 65 3.01 -20.91 4.33
N ALA A 66 2.46 -20.04 5.17
CA ALA A 66 3.16 -19.42 6.30
C ALA A 66 2.75 -19.98 7.68
N LEU A 67 1.82 -20.95 7.70
CA LEU A 67 1.41 -21.74 8.86
C LEU A 67 1.71 -23.22 8.56
#